data_AF-A0A373BZL6-F1
#
_entry.id   AF-A0A373BZL6-F1
#
_cell.length_a   1.000
_cell.length_b   1.000
_cell.length_c   1.000
_cell.angle_alpha   90.00
_cell.angle_beta   90.00
_cell.angle_gamma   90.00
#
_symmetry.space_group_name_H-M   'P 1'
#
loop_
_entity.id
_entity.type
_entity.pdbx_description
1 polymer ?
#
loop_
_entity_poly.entity_id
_entity_poly.type
_entity_poly.pdbx_seq_one_letter_code
_entity_poly.pdbx_strand_id
1 'polypeptide(L)'
;LLPNLLMKYMEIRKEERKDWTRAGQNRGTSQDLKAVSEALSYLRQKGLSTVEDLEAFLESSGKSAADYRNQMKPKEARSKVIDGILASRTDCKECKPVYEKYQKIFFKKTKEKFKQEHPEVARYAKAAAYLAKHPDDKDSTQKELQEEQEKLLSEIAELKEPLTEVQADLKKLRDIRYWVRKATPGTEESKEPPKKQPIKEVLQDKADEKKAQRTVPAQTKHKQQDMEL
;
A
#
# COMPACT_ATOMS: atom_id res chain seq x y z
N LEU A 1 -2.15 -15.46 -31.93
CA LEU A 1 -3.40 -15.90 -31.24
C LEU A 1 -3.04 -16.57 -29.91
N LEU A 2 -3.73 -16.20 -28.84
CA LEU A 2 -3.50 -16.69 -27.47
C LEU A 2 -3.63 -18.21 -27.35
N PRO A 3 -4.60 -18.91 -27.97
CA PRO A 3 -4.70 -20.36 -27.85
C PRO A 3 -3.43 -21.10 -28.30
N ASN A 4 -2.83 -20.67 -29.41
CA ASN A 4 -1.60 -21.29 -29.92
C ASN A 4 -0.42 -21.08 -28.97
N LEU A 5 -0.33 -19.89 -28.36
CA LEU A 5 0.72 -19.57 -27.39
C LEU A 5 0.57 -20.39 -26.10
N LEU A 6 -0.67 -20.61 -25.64
CA LEU A 6 -0.93 -21.47 -24.50
C LEU A 6 -0.61 -22.94 -24.76
N MET A 7 -0.86 -23.43 -25.98
CA MET A 7 -0.42 -24.78 -26.38
C MET A 7 1.10 -24.90 -26.42
N LYS A 8 1.80 -23.89 -26.96
CA LYS A 8 3.27 -23.85 -26.93
C LYS A 8 3.82 -23.79 -25.50
N TYR A 9 3.17 -23.06 -24.60
CA TYR A 9 3.51 -23.07 -23.17
C TYR A 9 3.41 -24.48 -22.57
N MET A 10 2.38 -25.26 -22.91
CA MET A 10 2.25 -26.65 -22.46
C MET A 10 3.43 -27.52 -22.92
N GLU A 11 3.92 -27.32 -24.14
CA GLU A 11 5.08 -28.06 -24.67
C GLU A 11 6.36 -27.73 -23.89
N ILE A 12 6.60 -26.45 -23.61
CA ILE A 12 7.73 -26.00 -22.78
C ILE A 12 7.67 -26.66 -21.40
N ARG A 13 6.48 -26.69 -20.79
CA ARG A 13 6.28 -27.32 -19.48
C ARG A 13 6.46 -28.83 -19.50
N LYS A 14 6.15 -29.49 -20.61
CA LYS A 14 6.42 -30.92 -20.78
C LYS A 14 7.93 -31.17 -20.85
N GLU A 15 8.67 -30.37 -21.60
CA GLU A 15 10.13 -30.50 -21.71
C GLU A 15 10.81 -30.23 -20.35
N GLU A 16 10.37 -29.22 -19.59
CA GLU A 16 10.87 -28.94 -18.22
C GLU A 16 10.74 -30.12 -17.25
N ARG A 17 9.85 -31.07 -17.53
CA ARG A 17 9.61 -32.25 -16.69
C ARG A 17 10.13 -33.53 -17.30
N LYS A 18 10.92 -33.48 -18.36
CA LYS A 18 11.42 -34.68 -19.04
C LYS A 18 12.20 -35.61 -18.11
N ASP A 19 12.94 -35.04 -17.15
CA ASP A 19 13.73 -35.80 -16.18
C ASP A 19 12.95 -36.22 -14.92
N TRP A 20 11.66 -35.87 -14.83
CA TRP A 20 10.83 -36.24 -13.68
C TRP A 20 10.39 -37.70 -13.75
N THR A 21 10.00 -38.26 -12.60
CA THR A 21 9.33 -39.56 -12.56
C THR A 21 8.04 -39.54 -13.38
N ARG A 22 7.67 -40.68 -13.98
CA ARG A 22 6.44 -40.82 -14.78
C ARG A 22 5.18 -40.36 -14.03
N ALA A 23 5.10 -40.66 -12.73
CA ALA A 23 4.00 -40.19 -11.89
C ALA A 23 4.00 -38.65 -11.72
N GLY A 24 5.18 -38.05 -11.56
CA GLY A 24 5.35 -36.59 -11.51
C GLY A 24 4.97 -35.91 -12.83
N GLN A 25 5.40 -36.46 -13.96
CA GLN A 25 5.03 -35.97 -15.30
C GLN A 25 3.52 -35.99 -15.52
N ASN A 26 2.85 -37.09 -15.16
CA ASN A 26 1.40 -37.22 -15.32
C ASN A 26 0.64 -36.21 -14.46
N ARG A 27 1.04 -36.04 -13.18
CA ARG A 27 0.44 -35.05 -12.29
C ARG A 27 0.63 -33.63 -12.82
N GLY A 28 1.85 -33.27 -13.22
CA GLY A 28 2.16 -31.94 -13.76
C GLY A 28 1.42 -31.65 -15.06
N THR A 29 1.32 -32.63 -15.96
CA THR A 29 0.58 -32.48 -17.23
C THR A 29 -0.91 -32.29 -16.99
N SER A 30 -1.50 -33.05 -16.06
CA SER A 30 -2.92 -32.91 -15.69
C SER A 30 -3.22 -31.54 -15.09
N GLN A 31 -2.35 -31.05 -14.19
CA GLN A 31 -2.48 -29.72 -13.60
C GLN A 31 -2.39 -28.60 -14.63
N ASP A 32 -1.39 -28.65 -15.51
CA ASP A 32 -1.25 -27.64 -16.54
C ASP A 32 -2.40 -27.68 -17.56
N LEU A 33 -2.88 -28.88 -17.94
CA LEU A 33 -4.02 -29.03 -18.85
C LEU A 33 -5.27 -28.41 -18.25
N LYS A 34 -5.51 -28.61 -16.95
CA LYS A 34 -6.60 -27.96 -16.22
C LYS A 34 -6.44 -26.42 -16.22
N ALA A 35 -5.26 -25.91 -15.90
CA ALA A 35 -5.02 -24.47 -15.85
C ALA A 35 -5.17 -23.81 -17.23
N VAL A 36 -4.65 -24.45 -18.29
CA VAL A 36 -4.77 -23.94 -19.66
C VAL A 36 -6.20 -24.04 -20.17
N SER A 37 -6.95 -25.10 -19.85
CA SER A 37 -8.36 -25.20 -20.27
C SER A 37 -9.24 -24.15 -19.58
N GLU A 38 -9.02 -23.91 -18.28
CA GLU A 38 -9.69 -22.83 -17.54
C GLU A 38 -9.37 -21.46 -18.15
N ALA A 39 -8.11 -21.20 -18.49
CA ALA A 39 -7.71 -19.96 -19.15
C ALA A 39 -8.30 -19.79 -20.55
N LEU A 40 -8.32 -20.84 -21.37
CA LEU A 40 -8.93 -20.80 -22.71
C LEU A 40 -10.43 -20.50 -22.63
N SER A 41 -11.14 -21.14 -21.69
CA SER A 41 -12.55 -20.87 -21.43
C SER A 41 -12.77 -19.41 -21.03
N TYR A 42 -11.94 -18.91 -20.12
CA TYR A 42 -12.02 -17.53 -19.62
C TYR A 42 -11.73 -16.49 -20.73
N LEU A 43 -10.67 -16.69 -21.51
CA LEU A 43 -10.33 -15.83 -22.65
C LEU A 43 -11.47 -15.80 -23.68
N ARG A 44 -12.06 -16.97 -23.97
CA ARG A 44 -13.22 -17.07 -24.86
C ARG A 44 -14.43 -16.31 -24.31
N GLN A 45 -14.72 -16.43 -23.01
CA GLN A 45 -15.83 -15.72 -22.36
C GLN A 45 -15.64 -14.20 -22.43
N LYS A 46 -14.40 -13.71 -22.31
CA LYS A 46 -14.04 -12.29 -22.40
C LYS A 46 -13.80 -11.79 -23.84
N GLY A 47 -13.86 -12.67 -24.84
CA GLY A 47 -13.60 -12.33 -26.24
C GLY A 47 -12.14 -11.97 -26.54
N LEU A 48 -11.19 -12.40 -25.72
CA LEU A 48 -9.76 -12.08 -25.85
C LEU A 48 -9.06 -13.15 -26.70
N SER A 49 -8.51 -12.76 -27.86
CA SER A 49 -7.94 -13.72 -28.81
C SER A 49 -6.48 -13.43 -29.20
N THR A 50 -6.03 -12.18 -29.06
CA THR A 50 -4.68 -11.72 -29.39
C THR A 50 -3.90 -11.27 -28.15
N VAL A 51 -2.58 -11.08 -28.30
CA VAL A 51 -1.74 -10.59 -27.20
C VAL A 51 -2.06 -9.13 -26.91
N GLU A 52 -2.34 -8.38 -27.98
CA GLU A 52 -2.75 -6.99 -27.97
C GLU A 52 -4.06 -6.81 -27.20
N ASP A 53 -5.07 -7.66 -27.45
CA ASP A 53 -6.34 -7.65 -26.69
C ASP A 53 -6.11 -7.88 -25.20
N LEU A 54 -5.24 -8.85 -24.86
CA LEU A 54 -4.91 -9.19 -23.47
C LEU A 54 -4.23 -8.03 -22.75
N GLU A 55 -3.24 -7.40 -23.38
CA GLU A 55 -2.52 -6.24 -22.81
C GLU A 55 -3.42 -5.02 -22.69
N ALA A 56 -4.25 -4.73 -23.70
CA ALA A 56 -5.23 -3.65 -23.65
C ALA A 56 -6.26 -3.86 -22.53
N PHE A 57 -6.75 -5.10 -22.34
CA PHE A 57 -7.68 -5.43 -21.28
C PHE A 57 -7.03 -5.35 -19.89
N LEU A 58 -5.78 -5.80 -19.75
CA LEU A 58 -5.01 -5.67 -18.51
C LEU A 58 -4.80 -4.20 -18.12
N GLU A 59 -4.49 -3.34 -19.09
CA GLU A 59 -4.31 -1.91 -18.87
C GLU A 59 -5.63 -1.23 -18.48
N SER A 60 -6.72 -1.49 -19.20
CA SER A 60 -8.04 -0.90 -18.90
C SER A 60 -8.60 -1.37 -17.56
N SER A 61 -8.49 -2.67 -17.26
CA SER A 61 -8.89 -3.24 -15.96
C SER A 61 -7.99 -2.73 -14.84
N GLY A 62 -6.70 -2.53 -15.11
CA GLY A 62 -5.75 -1.93 -14.17
C GLY A 62 -6.14 -0.50 -13.79
N LYS A 63 -6.55 0.32 -14.77
CA LYS A 63 -7.08 1.67 -14.56
C LYS A 63 -8.37 1.64 -13.75
N SER A 64 -9.35 0.82 -14.13
CA SER A 64 -10.61 0.67 -13.39
C SER A 64 -10.37 0.27 -11.93
N ALA A 65 -9.48 -0.69 -11.66
CA ALA A 65 -9.12 -1.07 -10.29
C ALA A 65 -8.44 0.07 -9.52
N ALA A 66 -7.64 0.91 -10.19
CA ALA A 66 -7.06 2.09 -9.57
C ALA A 66 -8.13 3.15 -9.25
N ASP A 67 -9.08 3.35 -10.15
CA ASP A 67 -10.18 4.30 -10.00
C ASP A 67 -11.06 3.95 -8.81
N TYR A 68 -11.48 2.68 -8.65
CA TYR A 68 -12.24 2.25 -7.46
C TYR A 68 -11.48 2.55 -6.15
N ARG A 69 -10.17 2.25 -6.11
CA ARG A 69 -9.33 2.57 -4.93
C ARG A 69 -9.27 4.07 -4.68
N ASN A 70 -9.15 4.87 -5.74
CA ASN A 70 -9.10 6.32 -5.61
C ASN A 70 -10.44 6.92 -5.17
N GLN A 71 -11.56 6.30 -5.52
CA GLN A 71 -12.88 6.69 -5.04
C GLN A 71 -13.14 6.29 -3.58
N MET A 72 -12.61 5.14 -3.13
CA MET A 72 -12.75 4.69 -1.74
C MET A 72 -11.84 5.45 -0.76
N LYS A 73 -10.59 5.74 -1.14
CA LYS A 73 -9.60 6.42 -0.27
C LYS A 73 -10.14 7.66 0.47
N PRO A 74 -10.76 8.65 -0.19
CA PRO A 74 -11.27 9.84 0.51
C PRO A 74 -12.42 9.49 1.45
N LYS A 75 -13.27 8.50 1.11
CA LYS A 75 -14.37 8.03 1.96
C LYS A 75 -13.85 7.34 3.21
N GLU A 76 -12.85 6.47 3.06
CA GLU A 76 -12.15 5.82 4.19
C GLU A 76 -11.45 6.85 5.08
N ALA A 77 -10.81 7.86 4.47
CA ALA A 77 -10.17 8.93 5.22
C ALA A 77 -11.20 9.75 6.01
N ARG A 78 -12.34 10.10 5.39
CA ARG A 78 -13.43 10.82 6.06
C ARG A 78 -14.04 9.99 7.19
N SER A 79 -14.33 8.71 6.97
CA SER A 79 -14.82 7.80 8.02
C SER A 79 -13.89 7.78 9.22
N LYS A 80 -12.56 7.71 9.01
CA LYS A 80 -11.58 7.73 10.11
C LYS A 80 -11.55 9.07 10.86
N VAL A 81 -11.79 10.17 10.17
CA VAL A 81 -11.91 11.50 10.80
C VAL A 81 -13.17 11.54 11.67
N ILE A 82 -14.30 11.06 11.17
CA ILE A 82 -15.56 10.97 11.94
C ILE A 82 -15.36 10.11 13.19
N ASP A 83 -14.77 8.92 13.06
CA ASP A 83 -14.42 8.05 14.20
C ASP A 83 -13.57 8.79 15.24
N GLY A 84 -12.55 9.52 14.78
CA GLY A 84 -11.68 10.33 15.64
C GLY A 84 -12.42 11.45 16.35
N ILE A 85 -13.37 12.11 15.68
CA ILE A 85 -14.20 13.18 16.26
C ILE A 85 -15.12 12.59 17.32
N LEU A 86 -15.83 11.50 17.01
CA LEU A 86 -16.74 10.84 17.94
C LEU A 86 -15.99 10.34 19.19
N ALA A 87 -14.84 9.69 18.99
CA ALA A 87 -13.98 9.26 20.10
C ALA A 87 -13.48 10.45 20.93
N SER A 88 -13.03 11.53 20.29
CA SER A 88 -12.54 12.73 21.00
C SER A 88 -13.66 13.44 21.76
N ARG A 89 -14.90 13.47 21.23
CA ARG A 89 -16.06 14.01 21.93
C ARG A 89 -16.37 13.19 23.19
N THR A 90 -16.25 11.87 23.12
CA THR A 90 -16.40 10.98 24.28
C THR A 90 -15.30 11.21 25.31
N ASP A 91 -14.03 11.19 24.89
CA ASP A 91 -12.87 11.45 25.77
C ASP A 91 -12.98 12.82 26.46
N CYS A 92 -13.39 13.86 25.71
CA CYS A 92 -13.62 15.19 26.27
C CYS A 92 -14.73 15.17 27.33
N LYS A 93 -15.83 14.46 27.12
CA LYS A 93 -16.93 14.36 28.11
C LYS A 93 -16.47 13.63 29.37
N GLU A 94 -15.80 12.50 29.23
CA GLU A 94 -15.36 11.66 30.35
C GLU A 94 -14.24 12.31 31.17
N CYS A 95 -13.27 12.94 30.51
CA CYS A 95 -12.11 13.52 31.18
C CYS A 95 -12.35 14.95 31.70
N LYS A 96 -13.45 15.61 31.30
CA LYS A 96 -13.81 16.98 31.71
C LYS A 96 -13.70 17.24 33.22
N PRO A 97 -14.31 16.43 34.12
CA PRO A 97 -14.26 16.72 35.55
C PRO A 97 -12.84 16.69 36.14
N VAL A 98 -11.99 15.78 35.66
CA VAL A 98 -10.59 15.68 36.11
C VAL A 98 -9.77 16.85 35.56
N TYR A 99 -9.99 17.20 34.29
CA TYR A 99 -9.32 18.32 33.65
C TYR A 99 -9.69 19.67 34.28
N GLU A 100 -10.95 19.88 34.67
CA GLU A 100 -11.38 21.08 35.40
C GLU A 100 -10.72 21.18 36.79
N LYS A 101 -10.59 20.06 37.52
CA LYS A 101 -9.83 20.01 38.78
C LYS A 101 -8.38 20.39 38.54
N TYR A 102 -7.74 19.83 37.50
CA TYR A 102 -6.37 20.17 37.11
C TYR A 102 -6.20 21.66 36.78
N GLN A 103 -7.15 22.26 36.06
CA GLN A 103 -7.11 23.68 35.69
C GLN A 103 -7.12 24.60 36.93
N LYS A 104 -7.88 24.24 37.98
CA LYS A 104 -7.98 25.01 39.22
C LYS A 104 -6.73 24.94 40.12
N ILE A 105 -5.76 24.08 39.80
CA ILE A 105 -4.49 24.02 40.54
C ILE A 105 -3.52 25.06 39.96
N PHE A 106 -3.15 26.04 40.78
CA PHE A 106 -2.22 27.12 40.41
C PHE A 106 -0.79 26.87 40.90
N PHE A 107 -0.60 26.12 41.99
CA PHE A 107 0.73 25.84 42.52
C PHE A 107 1.46 24.79 41.67
N LYS A 108 2.61 25.17 41.09
CA LYS A 108 3.33 24.41 40.05
C LYS A 108 3.64 22.96 40.48
N LYS A 109 4.20 22.76 41.68
CA LYS A 109 4.58 21.42 42.15
C LYS A 109 3.37 20.49 42.32
N THR A 110 2.25 21.00 42.84
CA THR A 110 1.02 20.21 43.02
C THR A 110 0.36 19.93 41.68
N LYS A 111 0.38 20.88 40.75
CA LYS A 111 -0.15 20.72 39.40
C LYS A 111 0.56 19.63 38.62
N GLU A 112 1.89 19.59 38.74
CA GLU A 112 2.71 18.57 38.09
C GLU A 112 2.47 17.17 38.65
N LYS A 113 2.39 17.03 39.98
CA LYS A 113 2.00 15.76 40.63
C LYS A 113 0.61 15.28 40.18
N PHE A 114 -0.38 16.17 40.19
CA PHE A 114 -1.73 15.85 39.74
C PHE A 114 -1.76 15.35 38.28
N LYS A 115 -0.95 15.96 37.40
CA LYS A 115 -0.85 15.51 36.00
C LYS A 115 -0.25 14.11 35.87
N GLN A 116 0.67 13.73 36.76
CA GLN A 116 1.28 12.39 36.78
C GLN A 116 0.31 11.33 37.32
N GLU A 117 -0.51 11.69 38.30
CA GLU A 117 -1.51 10.79 38.91
C GLU A 117 -2.76 10.62 38.04
N HIS A 118 -3.07 11.62 37.20
CA HIS A 118 -4.29 11.66 36.38
C HIS A 118 -4.00 11.68 34.87
N PRO A 119 -3.83 10.52 34.21
CA PRO A 119 -3.61 10.44 32.76
C PRO A 119 -4.78 11.03 31.95
N GLU A 120 -5.97 11.18 32.53
CA GLU A 120 -7.16 11.83 31.96
C GLU A 120 -6.86 13.28 31.53
N VAL A 121 -5.94 13.97 32.22
CA VAL A 121 -5.54 15.34 31.85
C VAL A 121 -4.88 15.35 30.47
N ALA A 122 -4.01 14.38 30.19
CA ALA A 122 -3.35 14.25 28.90
C ALA A 122 -4.33 13.79 27.81
N ARG A 123 -5.24 12.86 28.15
CA ARG A 123 -6.31 12.41 27.24
C ARG A 123 -7.21 13.56 26.83
N TYR A 124 -7.71 14.35 27.78
CA TYR A 124 -8.53 15.53 27.49
C TYR A 124 -7.80 16.51 26.58
N ALA A 125 -6.54 16.84 26.88
CA ALA A 125 -5.76 17.77 26.07
C ALA A 125 -5.57 17.25 24.62
N LYS A 126 -5.34 15.95 24.45
CA LYS A 126 -5.22 15.32 23.13
C LYS A 126 -6.54 15.37 22.36
N ALA A 127 -7.66 15.03 23.01
CA ALA A 127 -8.98 15.03 22.41
C ALA A 127 -9.42 16.45 22.01
N ALA A 128 -9.23 17.44 22.90
CA ALA A 128 -9.52 18.84 22.62
C ALA A 128 -8.66 19.37 21.46
N ALA A 129 -7.37 19.04 21.43
CA ALA A 129 -6.48 19.41 20.32
C ALA A 129 -6.85 18.73 19.00
N TYR A 130 -7.42 17.52 19.03
CA TYR A 130 -7.93 16.84 17.85
C TYR A 130 -9.18 17.54 17.31
N LEU A 131 -10.16 17.82 18.18
CA LEU A 131 -11.39 18.55 17.79
C LEU A 131 -11.07 19.94 17.21
N ALA A 132 -10.07 20.64 17.76
CA ALA A 132 -9.63 21.93 17.22
C ALA A 132 -9.06 21.87 15.79
N LYS A 133 -8.60 20.70 15.32
CA LYS A 133 -8.13 20.49 13.93
C LYS A 133 -9.26 20.25 12.94
N HIS A 134 -10.49 20.02 13.43
CA HIS A 134 -11.67 19.73 12.62
C HIS A 134 -12.77 20.77 12.90
N PRO A 135 -12.52 22.06 12.59
CA PRO A 135 -13.47 23.14 12.89
C PRO A 135 -14.77 23.02 12.08
N ASP A 136 -14.72 22.43 10.88
CA ASP A 136 -15.89 22.24 10.02
C ASP A 136 -16.93 21.31 10.65
N ASP A 137 -16.48 20.37 11.49
CA ASP A 137 -17.32 19.40 12.21
C ASP A 137 -17.68 19.86 13.64
N LYS A 138 -17.40 21.13 13.97
CA LYS A 138 -17.66 21.66 15.31
C LYS A 138 -19.16 21.69 15.62
N ASP A 139 -19.96 22.10 14.64
CA ASP A 139 -21.41 22.29 14.80
C ASP A 139 -22.22 21.03 14.45
N SER A 140 -21.58 20.03 13.80
CA SER A 140 -22.23 18.78 13.43
C SER A 140 -22.72 18.00 14.66
N THR A 141 -23.96 17.50 14.60
CA THR A 141 -24.48 16.68 15.70
C THR A 141 -23.87 15.28 15.67
N GLN A 142 -23.96 14.56 16.80
CA GLN A 142 -23.49 13.16 16.84
C GLN A 142 -24.27 12.27 15.86
N LYS A 143 -25.57 12.54 15.69
CA LYS A 143 -26.42 11.78 14.76
C LYS A 143 -26.01 12.02 13.31
N GLU A 144 -25.81 13.28 12.91
CA GLU A 144 -25.34 13.63 11.55
C GLU A 144 -24.03 12.94 11.20
N LEU A 145 -23.06 12.93 12.12
CA LEU A 145 -21.77 12.26 11.92
C LEU A 145 -21.94 10.73 11.78
N GLN A 146 -22.85 10.13 12.54
CA GLN A 146 -23.15 8.69 12.44
C GLN A 146 -23.85 8.35 11.12
N GLU A 147 -24.82 9.16 10.70
CA GLU A 147 -25.52 9.00 9.41
C GLU A 147 -24.54 9.15 8.23
N GLU A 148 -23.65 10.14 8.28
CA GLU A 148 -22.58 10.29 7.28
C GLU A 148 -21.66 9.06 7.26
N GLN A 149 -21.28 8.55 8.43
CA GLN A 149 -20.44 7.37 8.55
C GLN A 149 -21.11 6.12 7.94
N GLU A 150 -22.37 5.86 8.27
CA GLU A 150 -23.13 4.74 7.71
C GLU A 150 -23.21 4.83 6.18
N LYS A 151 -23.48 6.02 5.65
CA LYS A 151 -23.49 6.28 4.21
C LYS A 151 -22.13 6.00 3.58
N LEU A 152 -21.04 6.51 4.16
CA LEU A 152 -19.68 6.28 3.65
C LEU A 152 -19.32 4.80 3.65
N LEU A 153 -19.70 4.05 4.68
CA LEU A 153 -19.45 2.61 4.76
C LEU A 153 -20.25 1.84 3.71
N SER A 154 -21.50 2.23 3.44
CA SER A 154 -22.30 1.66 2.33
C SER A 154 -21.63 1.90 0.98
N GLU A 155 -21.25 3.16 0.69
CA GLU A 155 -20.59 3.51 -0.56
C GLU A 155 -19.24 2.79 -0.73
N ILE A 156 -18.48 2.61 0.35
CA ILE A 156 -17.23 1.82 0.31
C ILE A 156 -17.53 0.35 0.00
N ALA A 157 -18.57 -0.24 0.60
CA ALA A 157 -18.95 -1.63 0.35
C ALA A 157 -19.37 -1.83 -1.12
N GLU A 158 -20.17 -0.91 -1.67
CA GLU A 158 -20.60 -0.90 -3.07
C GLU A 158 -19.40 -0.77 -4.05
N LEU A 159 -18.37 0.00 -3.70
CA LEU A 159 -17.15 0.11 -4.52
C LEU A 159 -16.22 -1.09 -4.37
N LYS A 160 -16.28 -1.78 -3.24
CA LYS A 160 -15.41 -2.93 -2.94
C LYS A 160 -15.80 -4.16 -3.72
N GLU A 161 -17.10 -4.40 -3.92
CA GLU A 161 -17.61 -5.52 -4.72
C GLU A 161 -17.01 -5.55 -6.15
N PRO A 162 -17.18 -4.52 -7.01
CA PRO A 162 -16.61 -4.53 -8.36
C PRO A 162 -15.08 -4.50 -8.34
N LEU A 163 -14.45 -3.88 -7.33
CA LEU A 163 -12.99 -3.95 -7.18
C LEU A 163 -12.52 -5.39 -6.99
N THR A 164 -13.21 -6.20 -6.19
CA THR A 164 -12.82 -7.61 -5.96
C THR A 164 -12.96 -8.44 -7.23
N GLU A 165 -13.98 -8.21 -8.03
CA GLU A 165 -14.16 -8.87 -9.33
C GLU A 165 -13.03 -8.52 -10.30
N VAL A 166 -12.74 -7.21 -10.47
CA VAL A 166 -11.66 -6.75 -11.34
C VAL A 166 -10.31 -7.28 -10.85
N GLN A 167 -10.08 -7.37 -9.54
CA GLN A 167 -8.86 -7.95 -8.98
C GLN A 167 -8.73 -9.46 -9.27
N ALA A 168 -9.82 -10.21 -9.18
CA ALA A 168 -9.84 -11.63 -9.52
C ALA A 168 -9.55 -11.86 -11.02
N ASP A 169 -10.14 -11.01 -11.88
CA ASP A 169 -9.90 -11.01 -13.32
C ASP A 169 -8.44 -10.68 -13.65
N LEU A 170 -7.90 -9.60 -13.07
CA LEU A 170 -6.50 -9.21 -13.24
C LEU A 170 -5.52 -10.31 -12.81
N LYS A 171 -5.84 -11.08 -11.76
CA LYS A 171 -4.98 -12.20 -11.31
C LYS A 171 -4.90 -13.28 -12.40
N LYS A 172 -6.05 -13.73 -12.91
CA LYS A 172 -6.12 -14.75 -13.98
C LYS A 172 -5.38 -14.27 -15.24
N LEU A 173 -5.60 -13.04 -15.64
CA LEU A 173 -4.99 -12.47 -16.86
C LEU A 173 -3.48 -12.29 -16.72
N ARG A 174 -2.97 -11.98 -15.53
CA ARG A 174 -1.52 -11.91 -15.26
C ARG A 174 -0.86 -13.27 -15.35
N ASP A 175 -1.53 -14.33 -14.89
CA ASP A 175 -1.03 -15.70 -15.02
C ASP A 175 -0.96 -16.11 -16.50
N ILE A 176 -2.01 -15.81 -17.27
CA ILE A 176 -2.04 -16.03 -18.72
C ILE A 176 -0.94 -15.24 -19.43
N ARG A 177 -0.78 -13.95 -19.10
CA ARG A 177 0.29 -13.10 -19.65
C ARG A 177 1.68 -13.69 -19.38
N TYR A 178 1.89 -14.23 -18.17
CA TYR A 178 3.14 -14.91 -17.83
C TYR A 178 3.35 -16.16 -18.71
N TRP A 179 2.34 -16.99 -18.93
CA TRP A 179 2.43 -18.16 -19.81
C TRP A 179 2.72 -17.78 -21.26
N VAL A 180 2.04 -16.74 -21.76
CA VAL A 180 2.25 -16.18 -23.10
C VAL A 180 3.70 -15.73 -23.28
N ARG A 181 4.24 -14.96 -22.32
CA ARG A 181 5.65 -14.52 -22.33
C ARG A 181 6.62 -15.69 -22.33
N LYS A 182 6.34 -16.74 -21.55
CA LYS A 182 7.17 -17.94 -21.53
C LYS A 182 7.16 -18.68 -22.86
N ALA A 183 6.05 -18.64 -23.59
CA ALA A 183 5.92 -19.21 -24.94
C ALA A 183 6.55 -18.35 -26.06
N THR A 184 6.87 -17.09 -25.77
CA THR A 184 7.47 -16.12 -26.71
C THR A 184 8.77 -15.51 -26.16
N PRO A 185 9.80 -16.33 -25.85
CA PRO A 185 11.09 -15.80 -25.43
C PRO A 185 11.77 -15.09 -26.62
N GLY A 186 11.97 -13.77 -26.51
CA GLY A 186 12.78 -12.99 -27.47
C GLY A 186 12.04 -11.99 -28.36
N THR A 187 10.71 -11.88 -28.29
CA THR A 187 9.98 -10.77 -28.92
C THR A 187 10.07 -9.52 -28.02
N GLU A 188 10.17 -8.31 -28.57
CA GLU A 188 10.45 -7.05 -27.84
C GLU A 188 9.52 -6.72 -26.63
N GLU A 189 8.40 -7.43 -26.45
CA GLU A 189 7.53 -7.40 -25.27
C GLU A 189 8.13 -8.11 -24.02
N SER A 190 9.29 -8.76 -24.16
CA SER A 190 10.09 -9.34 -23.07
C SER A 190 10.94 -8.34 -22.28
N LYS A 191 10.80 -7.02 -22.51
CA LYS A 191 11.30 -6.04 -21.54
C LYS A 191 10.39 -6.08 -20.30
N GLU A 192 10.78 -6.88 -19.31
CA GLU A 192 10.26 -6.76 -17.95
C GLU A 192 10.17 -5.26 -17.56
N PRO A 193 9.11 -4.77 -16.90
CA PRO A 193 9.26 -3.55 -16.12
C PRO A 193 10.45 -3.79 -15.18
N PRO A 194 11.42 -2.87 -15.11
CA PRO A 194 12.73 -3.15 -14.52
C PRO A 194 12.52 -3.82 -13.17
N LYS A 195 13.05 -5.05 -13.03
CA LYS A 195 13.15 -5.71 -11.74
C LYS A 195 13.75 -4.68 -10.79
N LYS A 196 12.95 -4.21 -9.83
CA LYS A 196 13.44 -3.36 -8.75
C LYS A 196 14.54 -4.15 -8.08
N GLN A 197 15.79 -3.73 -8.31
CA GLN A 197 16.92 -4.21 -7.55
C GLN A 197 16.58 -4.04 -6.06
N PRO A 198 16.86 -5.04 -5.21
CA PRO A 198 16.69 -4.85 -3.78
C PRO A 198 17.60 -3.69 -3.35
N ILE A 199 16.99 -2.66 -2.76
CA ILE A 199 17.61 -1.37 -2.35
C ILE A 199 18.72 -1.56 -1.27
N LYS A 200 19.14 -2.79 -0.98
CA LYS A 200 20.12 -3.08 0.06
C LYS A 200 21.58 -2.98 -0.40
N GLU A 201 21.89 -3.09 -1.69
CA GLU A 201 23.29 -2.97 -2.16
C GLU A 201 23.70 -1.53 -2.53
N VAL A 202 22.77 -0.67 -2.97
CA VAL A 202 23.09 0.74 -3.31
C VAL A 202 23.41 1.60 -2.07
N LEU A 203 23.08 1.11 -0.87
CA LEU A 203 23.37 1.81 0.40
C LEU A 203 24.73 1.43 1.00
N GLN A 204 25.37 0.35 0.54
CA GLN A 204 26.66 -0.08 1.07
C GLN A 204 27.82 0.64 0.36
N ASP A 205 27.73 0.84 -0.96
CA ASP A 205 28.76 1.57 -1.71
C ASP A 205 28.87 3.06 -1.33
N LYS A 206 27.77 3.68 -0.87
CA LYS A 206 27.78 5.08 -0.39
C LYS A 206 28.33 5.26 1.04
N ALA A 207 28.46 4.18 1.80
CA ALA A 207 28.99 4.23 3.16
C ALA A 207 30.52 4.19 3.17
N ASP A 208 31.15 3.47 2.23
CA ASP A 208 32.60 3.36 2.16
C ASP A 208 33.27 4.54 1.44
N GLU A 209 32.58 5.21 0.50
CA GLU A 209 33.10 6.42 -0.14
C GLU A 209 33.21 7.62 0.84
N LYS A 210 32.34 7.67 1.86
CA LYS A 210 32.42 8.70 2.93
C LYS A 210 33.44 8.39 4.02
N LYS A 211 33.91 7.14 4.15
CA LYS A 211 35.01 6.80 5.08
C LYS A 211 36.39 7.08 4.48
N ALA A 212 36.53 7.03 3.15
CA ALA A 212 37.80 7.31 2.48
C ALA A 212 38.21 8.80 2.46
N GLN A 213 37.30 9.74 2.70
CA GLN A 213 37.61 11.18 2.71
C GLN A 213 38.03 11.76 4.07
N ARG A 214 38.07 10.96 5.15
CA ARG A 214 38.27 11.48 6.52
C ARG A 214 39.63 11.19 7.16
N THR A 215 40.62 10.77 6.40
CA THR A 215 41.99 10.56 6.91
C THR A 215 43.03 11.17 5.98
N VAL A 216 43.28 12.46 6.11
CA VAL A 216 44.61 13.05 5.86
C VAL A 216 44.90 14.08 6.97
N PRO A 217 45.98 13.92 7.76
CA PRO A 217 46.28 14.78 8.90
C PRO A 217 46.83 16.16 8.48
N ALA A 218 46.41 17.18 9.22
CA ALA A 218 46.86 18.57 9.07
C ALA A 218 48.35 18.71 9.41
N GLN A 219 49.14 19.23 8.47
CA GLN A 219 50.49 19.75 8.73
C GLN A 219 50.43 21.25 9.02
N THR A 220 50.98 21.61 10.17
CA THR A 220 51.31 22.92 10.68
C THR A 220 52.32 23.68 9.80
N LYS A 221 52.07 24.97 9.53
CA LYS A 221 53.14 25.98 9.35
C LYS A 221 52.70 27.36 9.85
N HIS A 222 53.54 27.91 10.72
CA HIS A 222 53.61 29.31 11.16
C HIS A 222 53.65 30.32 10.00
N LYS A 223 53.09 31.52 10.25
CA LYS A 223 53.83 32.77 10.02
C LYS A 223 53.26 33.92 10.86
N GLN A 224 54.20 34.63 11.49
CA GLN A 224 54.05 35.88 12.23
C GLN A 224 53.61 37.03 11.31
N GLN A 225 52.97 38.04 11.91
CA GLN A 225 53.11 39.50 11.69
C GLN A 225 51.82 40.16 12.20
N ASP A 226 51.81 41.37 12.72
CA ASP A 226 52.74 42.20 13.48
C ASP A 226 51.84 43.29 14.10
N MET A 227 52.29 43.93 15.16
CA MET A 227 51.56 45.02 15.81
C MET A 227 51.58 46.27 14.93
N GLU A 228 50.56 47.14 15.06
CA GLU A 228 50.73 48.47 15.68
C GLU A 228 49.49 49.37 15.54
N LEU A 229 49.20 50.04 16.67
CA LEU A 229 48.45 51.28 16.93
C LEU A 229 46.95 51.39 16.61
#